data_AF-A0A7K0QA47-F1
#
_entry.id   AF-A0A7K0QA47-F1
#
_cell.length_a   1.000
_cell.length_b   1.000
_cell.length_c   1.000
_cell.angle_alpha   90.00
_cell.angle_beta   90.00
_cell.angle_gamma   90.00
#
_symmetry.space_group_name_H-M   'P 1'
#
loop_
_entity.id
_entity.type
_entity.pdbx_description
1 polymer ?
#
loop_
_entity_poly.entity_id
_entity_poly.type
_entity_poly.pdbx_seq_one_letter_code
_entity_poly.pdbx_strand_id
1 'polypeptide(L)'
;MKKLVSALLVLFFTLTPLPLASADSKIIRIVSTVHQNFTGEFRNDVLAQDLLPLGKLGKLVFVPENKNRIWLIDAALIDEVVAMSTGYKLASGADSTGQQIAGDWLVQLKKVTSPNEVVALAYGNPDTALAKRLAPSELRLYFDFGKIQLQNVLSREVKSDVGNLLGNTKSRLSPLLQKNYSDSRRSITYLSHSVPLPQIYKLRARLGQLLSSRLNYEERTYFSLNARAAVDEQMNHLRINASRYQVTTERSKLPLTVINEFPIEISVNIDMSAQNSRISIESFKEVKLPPNSKTQLDLKVAVRAPGQTLVFASIKDDRGIELVPAVPLQLNATVIDPKLTWFTTGAAILLLLAAIAQSVRRARRGRHREI
;
A
#
# COMPACT_ATOMS: atom_id res chain seq x y z
N MET A 1 -27.36 -75.67 -28.97
CA MET A 1 -26.95 -74.27 -29.20
C MET A 1 -27.85 -73.20 -28.54
N LYS A 2 -28.94 -73.52 -27.84
CA LYS A 2 -29.83 -72.50 -27.22
C LYS A 2 -29.53 -72.16 -25.75
N LYS A 3 -28.69 -72.93 -25.04
CA LYS A 3 -28.37 -72.71 -23.62
C LYS A 3 -27.04 -71.96 -23.37
N LEU A 4 -26.19 -71.85 -24.39
CA LEU A 4 -24.91 -71.13 -24.32
C LEU A 4 -25.03 -69.64 -24.67
N VAL A 5 -26.10 -69.23 -25.36
CA VAL A 5 -26.33 -67.82 -25.73
C VAL A 5 -26.95 -67.04 -24.56
N SER A 6 -27.76 -67.67 -23.69
CA SER A 6 -28.31 -67.00 -22.51
C SER A 6 -27.29 -66.71 -21.42
N ALA A 7 -26.20 -67.49 -21.32
CA ALA A 7 -25.15 -67.24 -20.33
C ALA A 7 -24.26 -66.03 -20.70
N LEU A 8 -24.11 -65.75 -21.99
CA LEU A 8 -23.32 -64.60 -22.46
C LEU A 8 -24.09 -63.27 -22.36
N LEU A 9 -25.43 -63.30 -22.36
CA LEU A 9 -26.26 -62.10 -22.26
C LEU A 9 -26.40 -61.57 -20.81
N VAL A 10 -26.24 -62.42 -19.80
CA VAL A 10 -26.31 -62.01 -18.38
C VAL A 10 -24.99 -61.42 -17.90
N LEU A 11 -23.86 -61.82 -18.48
CA LEU A 11 -22.55 -61.28 -18.11
C LEU A 11 -22.31 -59.87 -18.68
N PHE A 12 -22.99 -59.50 -19.78
CA PHE A 12 -22.84 -58.18 -20.40
C PHE A 12 -23.58 -57.05 -19.65
N PHE A 13 -24.47 -57.38 -18.71
CA PHE A 13 -25.20 -56.39 -17.90
C PHE A 13 -24.56 -56.08 -16.54
N THR A 14 -23.43 -56.70 -16.20
CA THR A 14 -22.72 -56.47 -14.91
C THR A 14 -21.43 -55.67 -15.06
N LEU A 15 -21.06 -55.30 -16.29
CA LEU A 15 -19.83 -54.58 -16.62
C LEU A 15 -20.06 -53.24 -17.32
N THR A 16 -21.31 -52.76 -17.40
CA THR A 16 -21.54 -51.35 -17.72
C THR A 16 -21.13 -50.54 -16.49
N PRO A 17 -20.10 -49.67 -16.55
CA PRO A 17 -19.91 -48.69 -15.50
C PRO A 17 -21.20 -47.89 -15.46
N LEU A 18 -21.95 -48.00 -14.36
CA LEU A 18 -23.03 -47.08 -14.08
C LEU A 18 -22.46 -45.68 -14.34
N PRO A 19 -23.08 -44.84 -15.18
CA PRO A 19 -22.68 -43.45 -15.23
C PRO A 19 -22.76 -42.97 -13.78
N LEU A 20 -21.62 -42.62 -13.19
CA LEU A 20 -21.59 -41.93 -11.92
C LEU A 20 -22.48 -40.72 -12.15
N ALA A 21 -23.67 -40.75 -11.56
CA ALA A 21 -24.54 -39.60 -11.54
C ALA A 21 -23.72 -38.51 -10.83
N SER A 22 -23.15 -37.57 -11.59
CA SER A 22 -22.69 -36.31 -11.04
C SER A 22 -23.93 -35.66 -10.48
N ALA A 23 -24.19 -35.88 -9.18
CA ALA A 23 -25.19 -35.13 -8.46
C ALA A 23 -24.86 -33.65 -8.67
N ASP A 24 -25.82 -32.89 -9.20
CA ASP A 24 -25.69 -31.46 -9.46
C ASP A 24 -25.39 -30.75 -8.13
N SER A 25 -24.11 -30.51 -7.84
CA SER A 25 -23.66 -29.96 -6.58
C SER A 25 -24.08 -28.49 -6.48
N LYS A 26 -24.97 -28.16 -5.53
CA LYS A 26 -25.42 -26.79 -5.32
C LYS A 26 -24.26 -25.90 -4.85
N ILE A 27 -24.06 -24.76 -5.50
CA ILE A 27 -23.04 -23.77 -5.13
C ILE A 27 -23.59 -22.89 -3.99
N ILE A 28 -22.92 -22.89 -2.84
CA ILE A 28 -23.20 -21.98 -1.72
C ILE A 28 -22.11 -20.91 -1.67
N ARG A 29 -22.51 -19.63 -1.71
CA ARG A 29 -21.57 -18.49 -1.66
C ARG A 29 -21.62 -17.82 -0.30
N ILE A 30 -20.49 -17.83 0.41
CA ILE A 30 -20.29 -17.12 1.67
C ILE A 30 -19.49 -15.85 1.37
N VAL A 31 -20.23 -14.76 1.17
CA VAL A 31 -19.74 -13.47 0.68
C VAL A 31 -20.58 -12.35 1.27
N SER A 32 -19.96 -11.21 1.61
CA SER A 32 -20.66 -10.03 2.12
C SER A 32 -20.06 -8.74 1.58
N THR A 33 -20.60 -7.59 1.99
CA THR A 33 -19.92 -6.31 1.87
C THR A 33 -18.77 -6.24 2.90
N VAL A 34 -17.99 -5.17 2.85
CA VAL A 34 -16.92 -4.90 3.84
C VAL A 34 -17.55 -4.32 5.10
N HIS A 35 -17.22 -4.86 6.27
CA HIS A 35 -17.74 -4.39 7.57
C HIS A 35 -16.71 -3.62 8.39
N GLN A 36 -15.42 -3.90 8.16
CA GLN A 36 -14.32 -3.21 8.83
C GLN A 36 -13.73 -2.07 8.00
N ASN A 37 -13.34 -0.99 8.67
CA ASN A 37 -12.44 -0.01 8.10
C ASN A 37 -11.01 -0.59 7.96
N PHE A 38 -10.16 0.08 7.22
CA PHE A 38 -8.78 -0.33 6.94
C PHE A 38 -7.85 -0.25 8.15
N THR A 39 -8.29 0.39 9.25
CA THR A 39 -7.60 0.39 10.56
C THR A 39 -8.03 -0.78 11.46
N GLY A 40 -9.09 -1.52 11.11
CA GLY A 40 -9.55 -2.74 11.78
C GLY A 40 -10.79 -2.61 12.65
N GLU A 41 -11.36 -1.41 12.79
CA GLU A 41 -12.61 -1.16 13.52
C GLU A 41 -13.83 -1.48 12.66
N PHE A 42 -14.89 -1.99 13.28
CA PHE A 42 -16.13 -2.28 12.61
C PHE A 42 -17.01 -1.04 12.50
N ARG A 43 -17.62 -0.82 11.34
CA ARG A 43 -18.49 0.35 11.12
C ARG A 43 -19.80 0.26 11.89
N ASN A 44 -20.29 -0.96 12.10
CA ASN A 44 -21.55 -1.26 12.77
C ASN A 44 -21.62 -2.76 13.11
N ASP A 45 -22.68 -3.17 13.80
CA ASP A 45 -22.96 -4.54 14.21
C ASP A 45 -23.84 -5.32 13.21
N VAL A 46 -23.97 -4.86 11.97
CA VAL A 46 -24.80 -5.55 10.95
C VAL A 46 -24.29 -6.96 10.68
N LEU A 47 -22.98 -7.17 10.67
CA LEU A 47 -22.41 -8.52 10.52
C LEU A 47 -22.86 -9.47 11.63
N ALA A 48 -23.01 -8.99 12.88
CA ALA A 48 -23.53 -9.82 13.98
C ALA A 48 -24.92 -10.37 13.64
N GLN A 49 -25.80 -9.50 13.11
CA GLN A 49 -27.16 -9.88 12.74
C GLN A 49 -27.18 -10.84 11.55
N ASP A 50 -26.27 -10.67 10.58
CA ASP A 50 -26.14 -11.57 9.44
C ASP A 50 -25.67 -12.98 9.84
N LEU A 51 -24.87 -13.11 10.91
CA LEU A 51 -24.32 -14.38 11.40
C LEU A 51 -25.28 -15.18 12.28
N LEU A 52 -26.30 -14.55 12.87
CA LEU A 52 -27.34 -15.26 13.65
C LEU A 52 -27.99 -16.40 12.82
N PRO A 53 -28.52 -17.47 13.44
CA PRO A 53 -29.10 -18.60 12.71
C PRO A 53 -30.15 -18.24 11.66
N LEU A 54 -30.94 -17.19 11.90
CA LEU A 54 -31.94 -16.66 10.97
C LEU A 54 -31.43 -15.50 10.11
N GLY A 55 -30.22 -15.02 10.37
CA GLY A 55 -29.50 -14.03 9.59
C GLY A 55 -29.13 -14.53 8.21
N LYS A 56 -28.73 -13.61 7.32
CA LYS A 56 -28.44 -13.90 5.92
C LYS A 56 -27.33 -14.94 5.74
N LEU A 57 -26.24 -14.84 6.49
CA LEU A 57 -25.12 -15.78 6.45
C LEU A 57 -25.37 -17.00 7.33
N GLY A 58 -26.09 -16.84 8.45
CA GLY A 58 -26.43 -17.95 9.32
C GLY A 58 -27.38 -18.95 8.68
N LYS A 59 -28.38 -18.52 7.89
CA LYS A 59 -29.26 -19.43 7.14
C LYS A 59 -28.49 -20.40 6.23
N LEU A 60 -27.39 -19.93 5.63
CA LEU A 60 -26.55 -20.76 4.74
C LEU A 60 -25.76 -21.84 5.50
N VAL A 61 -25.49 -21.62 6.80
CA VAL A 61 -24.56 -22.41 7.61
C VAL A 61 -25.29 -23.27 8.66
N PHE A 62 -26.32 -22.75 9.31
CA PHE A 62 -27.09 -23.44 10.35
C PHE A 62 -28.22 -24.32 9.80
N VAL A 63 -28.84 -23.95 8.68
CA VAL A 63 -29.95 -24.72 8.08
C VAL A 63 -29.63 -25.09 6.64
N PRO A 64 -28.64 -25.98 6.42
CA PRO A 64 -28.13 -26.15 5.08
C PRO A 64 -29.02 -27.12 4.27
N GLU A 65 -29.71 -26.59 3.26
CA GLU A 65 -30.79 -27.27 2.50
C GLU A 65 -30.36 -28.53 1.71
N ASN A 66 -29.08 -28.68 1.33
CA ASN A 66 -28.66 -29.70 0.34
C ASN A 66 -27.40 -30.46 0.76
N LYS A 67 -27.42 -31.79 0.85
CA LYS A 67 -26.28 -32.57 1.37
C LYS A 67 -25.00 -32.47 0.52
N ASN A 68 -25.12 -32.42 -0.81
CA ASN A 68 -23.99 -32.29 -1.74
C ASN A 68 -23.86 -30.85 -2.24
N ARG A 69 -22.72 -30.19 -1.97
CA ARG A 69 -22.55 -28.75 -2.20
C ARG A 69 -21.09 -28.36 -2.35
N ILE A 70 -20.86 -27.30 -3.13
CA ILE A 70 -19.55 -26.66 -3.28
C ILE A 70 -19.62 -25.30 -2.57
N TRP A 71 -18.71 -25.08 -1.62
CA TRP A 71 -18.64 -23.83 -0.85
C TRP A 71 -17.67 -22.86 -1.51
N LEU A 72 -18.18 -21.72 -1.97
CA LEU A 72 -17.38 -20.61 -2.44
C LEU A 72 -17.30 -19.56 -1.33
N ILE A 73 -16.13 -19.41 -0.73
CA ILE A 73 -15.98 -18.60 0.48
C ILE A 73 -15.01 -17.45 0.21
N ASP A 74 -15.44 -16.22 0.50
CA ASP A 74 -14.55 -15.06 0.54
C ASP A 74 -13.82 -15.00 1.88
N ALA A 75 -12.51 -15.20 1.83
CA ALA A 75 -11.66 -15.18 3.01
C ALA A 75 -11.64 -13.82 3.72
N ALA A 76 -11.88 -12.70 3.02
CA ALA A 76 -11.93 -11.39 3.68
C ALA A 76 -13.10 -11.27 4.65
N LEU A 77 -14.26 -11.85 4.30
CA LEU A 77 -15.39 -11.97 5.22
C LEU A 77 -15.02 -12.86 6.40
N ILE A 78 -14.36 -13.99 6.16
CA ILE A 78 -13.97 -14.91 7.23
C ILE A 78 -12.98 -14.25 8.20
N ASP A 79 -12.02 -13.47 7.70
CA ASP A 79 -11.10 -12.69 8.53
C ASP A 79 -11.84 -11.67 9.42
N GLU A 80 -12.89 -11.02 8.91
CA GLU A 80 -13.75 -10.14 9.71
C GLU A 80 -14.48 -10.94 10.79
N VAL A 81 -15.06 -12.11 10.47
CA VAL A 81 -15.73 -12.96 11.48
C VAL A 81 -14.74 -13.48 12.54
N VAL A 82 -13.51 -13.82 12.15
CA VAL A 82 -12.45 -14.20 13.10
C VAL A 82 -12.11 -13.05 14.03
N ALA A 83 -11.85 -11.85 13.48
CA ALA A 83 -11.60 -10.66 14.30
C ALA A 83 -12.75 -10.35 15.27
N MET A 84 -13.99 -10.56 14.82
CA MET A 84 -15.19 -10.40 15.63
C MET A 84 -15.22 -11.40 16.81
N SER A 85 -14.87 -12.67 16.56
CA SER A 85 -14.83 -13.72 17.60
C SER A 85 -13.74 -13.55 18.65
N THR A 86 -12.67 -12.81 18.34
CA THR A 86 -11.59 -12.49 19.28
C THR A 86 -11.85 -11.22 20.11
N GLY A 87 -13.01 -10.58 19.90
CA GLY A 87 -13.35 -9.29 20.47
C GLY A 87 -13.03 -8.15 19.48
N TYR A 88 -13.98 -7.23 19.32
CA TYR A 88 -13.91 -6.16 18.33
C TYR A 88 -14.49 -4.86 18.85
N LYS A 89 -14.11 -3.76 18.20
CA LYS A 89 -14.58 -2.41 18.50
C LYS A 89 -15.42 -1.86 17.37
N LEU A 90 -16.49 -1.17 17.75
CA LEU A 90 -17.28 -0.36 16.83
C LEU A 90 -16.66 1.04 16.69
N ALA A 91 -16.63 1.57 15.47
CA ALA A 91 -16.16 2.92 15.18
C ALA A 91 -17.00 4.00 15.88
N SER A 92 -18.23 3.69 16.28
CA SER A 92 -19.08 4.56 17.10
C SER A 92 -18.68 4.60 18.59
N GLY A 93 -17.83 3.68 19.05
CA GLY A 93 -17.50 3.49 20.46
C GLY A 93 -18.56 2.74 21.28
N ALA A 94 -19.64 2.27 20.64
CA ALA A 94 -20.67 1.47 21.31
C ALA A 94 -20.18 0.05 21.63
N ASP A 95 -20.86 -0.59 22.59
CA ASP A 95 -20.58 -1.99 22.97
C ASP A 95 -20.83 -2.95 21.80
N SER A 96 -19.94 -3.93 21.65
CA SER A 96 -20.03 -4.98 20.64
C SER A 96 -20.78 -6.19 21.18
N THR A 97 -21.70 -6.74 20.38
CA THR A 97 -22.58 -7.84 20.84
C THR A 97 -22.30 -9.18 20.18
N GLY A 98 -21.52 -9.21 19.09
CA GLY A 98 -21.45 -10.40 18.24
C GLY A 98 -20.23 -11.29 18.42
N GLN A 99 -19.44 -11.14 19.49
CA GLN A 99 -18.26 -11.97 19.71
C GLN A 99 -18.61 -13.46 19.79
N GLN A 100 -19.58 -13.81 20.65
CA GLN A 100 -20.05 -15.19 20.79
C GLN A 100 -20.72 -15.68 19.49
N ILE A 101 -21.56 -14.85 18.87
CA ILE A 101 -22.27 -15.16 17.61
C ILE A 101 -21.26 -15.54 16.52
N ALA A 102 -20.17 -14.78 16.38
CA ALA A 102 -19.12 -15.06 15.41
C ALA A 102 -18.37 -16.36 15.71
N GLY A 103 -18.06 -16.63 16.98
CA GLY A 103 -17.44 -17.89 17.41
C GLY A 103 -18.30 -19.10 17.07
N ASP A 104 -19.58 -19.06 17.43
CA ASP A 104 -20.55 -20.14 17.16
C ASP A 104 -20.74 -20.37 15.66
N TRP A 105 -20.81 -19.28 14.88
CA TRP A 105 -20.92 -19.36 13.43
C TRP A 105 -19.68 -19.98 12.78
N LEU A 106 -18.46 -19.65 13.23
CA LEU A 106 -17.22 -20.25 12.72
C LEU A 106 -17.14 -21.75 13.01
N VAL A 107 -17.51 -22.17 14.22
CA VAL A 107 -17.59 -23.60 14.59
C VAL A 107 -18.56 -24.33 13.66
N GLN A 108 -19.73 -23.76 13.45
CA GLN A 108 -20.71 -24.35 12.56
C GLN A 108 -20.24 -24.38 11.10
N LEU A 109 -19.59 -23.31 10.60
CA LEU A 109 -19.03 -23.25 9.25
C LEU A 109 -18.03 -24.40 9.03
N LYS A 110 -17.08 -24.60 9.96
CA LYS A 110 -16.10 -25.70 9.89
C LYS A 110 -16.80 -27.06 9.82
N LYS A 111 -17.80 -27.27 10.66
CA LYS A 111 -18.58 -28.51 10.70
C LYS A 111 -19.29 -28.80 9.38
N VAL A 112 -19.99 -27.82 8.80
CA VAL A 112 -20.82 -28.04 7.60
C VAL A 112 -20.02 -28.07 6.30
N THR A 113 -18.83 -27.48 6.29
CA THR A 113 -17.90 -27.50 5.14
C THR A 113 -17.01 -28.74 5.13
N SER A 114 -16.77 -29.38 6.27
CA SER A 114 -15.91 -30.58 6.41
C SER A 114 -16.13 -31.67 5.35
N PRO A 115 -17.36 -32.15 5.07
CA PRO A 115 -17.56 -33.22 4.08
C PRO A 115 -17.59 -32.73 2.63
N ASN A 116 -17.49 -31.42 2.39
CA ASN A 116 -17.74 -30.80 1.08
C ASN A 116 -16.47 -30.21 0.47
N GLU A 117 -16.54 -29.92 -0.82
CA GLU A 117 -15.53 -29.13 -1.52
C GLU A 117 -15.62 -27.66 -1.08
N VAL A 118 -14.46 -27.07 -0.79
CA VAL A 118 -14.32 -25.65 -0.46
C VAL A 118 -13.38 -24.99 -1.45
N VAL A 119 -13.87 -23.91 -2.06
CA VAL A 119 -13.15 -23.07 -3.01
C VAL A 119 -13.02 -21.67 -2.43
N ALA A 120 -11.79 -21.22 -2.22
CA ALA A 120 -11.49 -19.86 -1.82
C ALA A 120 -11.70 -18.91 -3.01
N LEU A 121 -12.44 -17.83 -2.76
CA LEU A 121 -12.53 -16.69 -3.67
C LEU A 121 -11.30 -15.80 -3.51
N ALA A 122 -11.04 -14.95 -4.52
CA ALA A 122 -10.07 -13.87 -4.36
C ALA A 122 -10.45 -13.01 -3.15
N TYR A 123 -9.46 -12.68 -2.32
CA TYR A 123 -9.65 -11.94 -1.07
C TYR A 123 -10.41 -10.63 -1.31
N GLY A 124 -11.58 -10.50 -0.69
CA GLY A 124 -12.47 -9.35 -0.83
C GLY A 124 -13.45 -9.44 -2.00
N ASN A 125 -13.50 -10.58 -2.68
CA ASN A 125 -14.34 -10.89 -3.83
C ASN A 125 -14.39 -9.73 -4.86
N PRO A 126 -13.23 -9.30 -5.41
CA PRO A 126 -13.17 -8.26 -6.43
C PRO A 126 -13.93 -8.66 -7.70
N ASP A 127 -14.42 -7.68 -8.46
CA ASP A 127 -14.74 -7.88 -9.88
C ASP A 127 -13.45 -8.28 -10.61
N THR A 128 -13.37 -9.54 -11.02
CA THR A 128 -12.15 -10.13 -11.60
C THR A 128 -11.81 -9.55 -12.97
N ALA A 129 -12.80 -9.11 -13.75
CA ALA A 129 -12.56 -8.44 -15.03
C ALA A 129 -11.95 -7.05 -14.79
N LEU A 130 -12.49 -6.30 -13.83
CA LEU A 130 -11.93 -5.01 -13.44
C LEU A 130 -10.53 -5.17 -12.82
N ALA A 131 -10.36 -6.13 -11.90
CA ALA A 131 -9.09 -6.41 -11.26
C ALA A 131 -8.02 -6.84 -12.28
N LYS A 132 -8.36 -7.69 -13.26
CA LYS A 132 -7.44 -8.08 -14.33
C LYS A 132 -7.01 -6.88 -15.18
N ARG A 133 -7.92 -5.92 -15.42
CA ARG A 133 -7.62 -4.69 -16.17
C ARG A 133 -6.72 -3.72 -15.40
N LEU A 134 -7.00 -3.50 -14.12
CA LEU A 134 -6.26 -2.51 -13.32
C LEU A 134 -4.97 -3.08 -12.70
N ALA A 135 -5.00 -4.37 -12.34
CA ALA A 135 -4.00 -5.02 -11.50
C ALA A 135 -3.85 -6.53 -11.77
N PRO A 136 -3.38 -6.93 -12.96
CA PRO A 136 -3.28 -8.35 -13.32
C PRO A 136 -2.38 -9.15 -12.39
N SER A 137 -1.27 -8.58 -11.90
CA SER A 137 -0.37 -9.22 -10.94
C SER A 137 -0.99 -9.33 -9.54
N GLU A 138 -1.73 -8.31 -9.08
CA GLU A 138 -2.39 -8.34 -7.76
C GLU A 138 -3.58 -9.30 -7.74
N LEU A 139 -4.26 -9.53 -8.87
CA LEU A 139 -5.35 -10.50 -8.90
C LEU A 139 -4.88 -11.89 -8.45
N ARG A 140 -3.68 -12.30 -8.87
CA ARG A 140 -3.06 -13.54 -8.40
C ARG A 140 -2.79 -13.49 -6.90
N LEU A 141 -2.24 -12.38 -6.40
CA LEU A 141 -2.03 -12.17 -4.97
C LEU A 141 -3.33 -12.30 -4.17
N TYR A 142 -4.46 -11.77 -4.67
CA TYR A 142 -5.74 -11.88 -3.99
C TYR A 142 -6.25 -13.32 -3.90
N PHE A 143 -6.04 -14.14 -4.94
CA PHE A 143 -6.36 -15.56 -4.89
C PHE A 143 -5.45 -16.33 -3.93
N ASP A 144 -4.14 -16.12 -4.03
CA ASP A 144 -3.15 -16.80 -3.19
C ASP A 144 -3.34 -16.46 -1.71
N PHE A 145 -3.52 -15.17 -1.40
CA PHE A 145 -3.78 -14.70 -0.04
C PHE A 145 -5.10 -15.24 0.50
N GLY A 146 -6.19 -15.16 -0.30
CA GLY A 146 -7.50 -15.67 0.09
C GLY A 146 -7.50 -17.17 0.37
N LYS A 147 -6.80 -17.96 -0.46
CA LYS A 147 -6.59 -19.39 -0.23
C LYS A 147 -5.89 -19.64 1.10
N ILE A 148 -4.74 -19.00 1.33
CA ILE A 148 -3.93 -19.18 2.54
C ILE A 148 -4.75 -18.85 3.79
N GLN A 149 -5.44 -17.72 3.83
CA GLN A 149 -6.26 -17.34 4.98
C GLN A 149 -7.37 -18.35 5.25
N LEU A 150 -8.10 -18.77 4.21
CA LEU A 150 -9.19 -19.72 4.37
C LEU A 150 -8.71 -21.10 4.85
N GLN A 151 -7.56 -21.57 4.35
CA GLN A 151 -6.95 -22.83 4.83
C GLN A 151 -6.59 -22.75 6.31
N ASN A 152 -5.99 -21.63 6.73
CA ASN A 152 -5.60 -21.43 8.12
C ASN A 152 -6.83 -21.48 9.04
N VAL A 153 -7.90 -20.78 8.65
CA VAL A 153 -9.13 -20.74 9.45
C VAL A 153 -9.83 -22.11 9.48
N LEU A 154 -9.97 -22.79 8.33
CA LEU A 154 -10.66 -24.08 8.27
C LEU A 154 -9.80 -25.27 8.71
N SER A 155 -8.50 -25.07 8.88
CA SER A 155 -7.52 -26.10 9.25
C SER A 155 -7.52 -27.29 8.29
N ARG A 156 -7.67 -27.01 6.99
CA ARG A 156 -7.66 -28.00 5.89
C ARG A 156 -7.24 -27.35 4.59
N GLU A 157 -6.87 -28.17 3.61
CA GLU A 157 -6.66 -27.69 2.24
C GLU A 157 -7.99 -27.24 1.60
N VAL A 158 -7.89 -26.18 0.81
CA VAL A 158 -8.99 -25.63 0.01
C VAL A 158 -8.49 -25.41 -1.41
N LYS A 159 -9.39 -25.49 -2.39
CA LYS A 159 -9.05 -25.15 -3.77
C LYS A 159 -9.09 -23.64 -3.97
N SER A 160 -8.36 -23.18 -4.96
CA SER A 160 -8.45 -21.82 -5.49
C SER A 160 -8.38 -21.97 -7.00
N ASP A 161 -9.53 -21.89 -7.69
CA ASP A 161 -9.51 -21.96 -9.15
C ASP A 161 -10.52 -21.01 -9.78
N VAL A 162 -10.06 -20.35 -10.83
CA VAL A 162 -10.57 -19.14 -11.46
C VAL A 162 -11.09 -19.51 -12.83
N GLY A 163 -12.40 -19.71 -12.93
CA GLY A 163 -13.02 -19.97 -14.22
C GLY A 163 -14.50 -19.73 -14.17
N ASN A 164 -15.27 -20.80 -14.24
CA ASN A 164 -16.71 -20.73 -14.53
C ASN A 164 -17.58 -20.48 -13.29
N LEU A 165 -17.02 -20.64 -12.09
CA LEU A 165 -17.74 -20.51 -10.82
C LEU A 165 -17.80 -19.07 -10.31
N LEU A 166 -17.09 -18.14 -10.94
CA LEU A 166 -17.11 -16.71 -10.60
C LEU A 166 -18.23 -16.07 -11.42
N GLY A 167 -19.35 -15.73 -10.76
CA GLY A 167 -20.46 -15.08 -11.46
C GLY A 167 -20.02 -13.77 -12.12
N ASN A 168 -20.72 -13.37 -13.19
CA ASN A 168 -20.47 -12.11 -13.90
C ASN A 168 -20.87 -10.89 -13.03
N THR A 169 -20.08 -10.59 -12.01
CA THR A 169 -20.27 -9.43 -11.15
C THR A 169 -19.53 -8.22 -11.71
N LYS A 170 -20.25 -7.10 -11.92
CA LYS A 170 -19.67 -5.86 -12.43
C LYS A 170 -19.55 -4.81 -11.33
N SER A 171 -18.34 -4.38 -11.03
CA SER A 171 -18.09 -3.26 -10.13
C SER A 171 -18.47 -1.94 -10.78
N ARG A 172 -19.06 -1.04 -9.96
CA ARG A 172 -19.44 0.33 -10.36
C ARG A 172 -18.46 1.38 -9.81
N LEU A 173 -17.20 0.99 -9.61
CA LEU A 173 -16.14 1.90 -9.15
C LEU A 173 -15.89 2.99 -10.21
N SER A 174 -15.98 4.26 -9.81
CA SER A 174 -15.82 5.38 -10.75
C SER A 174 -14.35 5.49 -11.23
N PRO A 175 -14.08 6.14 -12.38
CA PRO A 175 -12.71 6.32 -12.88
C PRO A 175 -11.77 6.98 -11.87
N LEU A 176 -12.26 7.98 -11.13
CA LEU A 176 -11.50 8.64 -10.06
C LEU A 176 -11.09 7.65 -8.95
N LEU A 177 -12.04 6.81 -8.49
CA LEU A 177 -11.76 5.82 -7.46
C LEU A 177 -10.87 4.67 -7.98
N GLN A 178 -10.98 4.30 -9.26
CA GLN A 178 -10.06 3.36 -9.91
C GLN A 178 -8.63 3.91 -9.95
N LYS A 179 -8.45 5.22 -10.19
CA LYS A 179 -7.15 5.89 -10.09
C LYS A 179 -6.62 5.85 -8.65
N ASN A 180 -7.44 6.20 -7.67
CA ASN A 180 -7.06 6.15 -6.25
C ASN A 180 -6.64 4.74 -5.80
N TYR A 181 -7.38 3.72 -6.22
CA TYR A 181 -6.99 2.32 -6.01
C TYR A 181 -5.63 2.02 -6.65
N SER A 182 -5.43 2.42 -7.92
CA SER A 182 -4.20 2.14 -8.66
C SER A 182 -2.97 2.80 -8.03
N ASP A 183 -3.12 4.05 -7.58
CA ASP A 183 -2.09 4.81 -6.89
C ASP A 183 -1.75 4.17 -5.54
N SER A 184 -2.78 3.89 -4.71
CA SER A 184 -2.59 3.27 -3.39
C SER A 184 -1.94 1.89 -3.49
N ARG A 185 -2.43 1.05 -4.42
CA ARG A 185 -1.85 -0.27 -4.74
C ARG A 185 -0.38 -0.16 -5.13
N ARG A 186 -0.03 0.80 -6.00
CA ARG A 186 1.36 0.98 -6.44
C ARG A 186 2.25 1.33 -5.25
N SER A 187 1.87 2.33 -4.46
CA SER A 187 2.62 2.76 -3.28
C SER A 187 2.88 1.60 -2.31
N ILE A 188 1.84 0.87 -1.93
CA ILE A 188 1.98 -0.22 -0.96
C ILE A 188 2.75 -1.43 -1.54
N THR A 189 2.66 -1.67 -2.85
CA THR A 189 3.42 -2.73 -3.52
C THR A 189 4.91 -2.40 -3.49
N TYR A 190 5.26 -1.16 -3.79
CA TYR A 190 6.66 -0.71 -3.78
C TYR A 190 7.25 -0.75 -2.39
N LEU A 191 6.52 -0.24 -1.39
CA LEU A 191 6.91 -0.33 0.01
C LEU A 191 7.15 -1.79 0.45
N SER A 192 6.28 -2.72 0.04
CA SER A 192 6.38 -4.14 0.45
C SER A 192 7.61 -4.87 -0.08
N HIS A 193 8.30 -4.33 -1.09
CA HIS A 193 9.54 -4.92 -1.58
C HIS A 193 10.69 -4.76 -0.57
N SER A 194 10.76 -3.59 0.08
CA SER A 194 11.78 -3.27 1.08
C SER A 194 11.28 -3.52 2.51
N VAL A 195 9.97 -3.63 2.71
CA VAL A 195 9.32 -3.81 4.01
C VAL A 195 8.41 -5.05 4.00
N PRO A 196 8.98 -6.27 4.09
CA PRO A 196 8.22 -7.53 3.99
C PRO A 196 7.50 -7.88 5.30
N LEU A 197 6.59 -7.03 5.77
CA LEU A 197 5.85 -7.22 7.01
C LEU A 197 4.43 -7.77 6.78
N PRO A 198 3.91 -8.68 7.63
CA PRO A 198 2.58 -9.28 7.46
C PRO A 198 1.45 -8.25 7.31
N GLN A 199 1.48 -7.15 8.06
CA GLN A 199 0.47 -6.09 7.98
C GLN A 199 0.49 -5.37 6.63
N ILE A 200 1.65 -5.20 5.99
CA ILE A 200 1.77 -4.59 4.66
C ILE A 200 1.17 -5.53 3.61
N TYR A 201 1.47 -6.83 3.67
CA TYR A 201 0.86 -7.83 2.79
C TYR A 201 -0.66 -7.93 2.99
N LYS A 202 -1.13 -7.89 4.25
CA LYS A 202 -2.57 -7.86 4.55
C LYS A 202 -3.23 -6.60 3.97
N LEU A 203 -2.64 -5.42 4.14
CA LEU A 203 -3.17 -4.18 3.57
C LEU A 203 -3.23 -4.24 2.04
N ARG A 204 -2.19 -4.76 1.38
CA ARG A 204 -2.17 -5.03 -0.07
C ARG A 204 -3.36 -5.89 -0.51
N ALA A 205 -3.57 -7.01 0.17
CA ALA A 205 -4.68 -7.92 -0.13
C ALA A 205 -6.05 -7.25 0.09
N ARG A 206 -6.21 -6.48 1.17
CA ARG A 206 -7.45 -5.74 1.48
C ARG A 206 -7.84 -4.74 0.41
N LEU A 207 -6.90 -4.18 -0.36
CA LEU A 207 -7.25 -3.30 -1.49
C LEU A 207 -8.14 -4.00 -2.53
N GLY A 208 -8.10 -5.34 -2.63
CA GLY A 208 -9.01 -6.11 -3.48
C GLY A 208 -10.50 -5.91 -3.13
N GLN A 209 -10.82 -5.65 -1.86
CA GLN A 209 -12.18 -5.39 -1.39
C GLN A 209 -12.82 -4.16 -2.11
N LEU A 210 -12.01 -3.17 -2.49
CA LEU A 210 -12.47 -1.95 -3.17
C LEU A 210 -13.02 -2.20 -4.58
N LEU A 211 -12.60 -3.31 -5.20
CA LEU A 211 -13.03 -3.70 -6.54
C LEU A 211 -14.30 -4.56 -6.50
N SER A 212 -14.85 -4.85 -5.34
CA SER A 212 -16.06 -5.67 -5.20
C SER A 212 -17.29 -4.99 -5.81
N SER A 213 -18.14 -5.78 -6.47
CA SER A 213 -19.42 -5.31 -6.99
C SER A 213 -20.48 -5.12 -5.90
N ARG A 214 -20.21 -5.56 -4.67
CA ARG A 214 -21.16 -5.51 -3.54
C ARG A 214 -21.21 -4.15 -2.87
N LEU A 215 -20.18 -3.34 -3.04
CA LEU A 215 -20.12 -2.00 -2.47
C LEU A 215 -21.17 -1.11 -3.14
N ASN A 216 -22.02 -0.47 -2.34
CA ASN A 216 -22.95 0.56 -2.79
C ASN A 216 -22.23 1.89 -3.08
N TYR A 217 -22.95 2.92 -3.51
CA TYR A 217 -22.35 4.20 -3.88
C TYR A 217 -21.56 4.87 -2.75
N GLU A 218 -22.15 4.94 -1.56
CA GLU A 218 -21.53 5.56 -0.38
C GLU A 218 -20.34 4.74 0.12
N GLU A 219 -20.50 3.42 0.18
CA GLU A 219 -19.44 2.50 0.60
C GLU A 219 -18.21 2.57 -0.31
N ARG A 220 -18.39 2.66 -1.63
CA ARG A 220 -17.27 2.78 -2.57
C ARG A 220 -16.43 4.02 -2.27
N THR A 221 -17.07 5.16 -2.04
CA THR A 221 -16.37 6.40 -1.70
C THR A 221 -15.70 6.30 -0.35
N TYR A 222 -16.45 5.87 0.68
CA TYR A 222 -15.96 5.74 2.05
C TYR A 222 -14.73 4.83 2.13
N PHE A 223 -14.83 3.58 1.64
CA PHE A 223 -13.73 2.62 1.74
C PHE A 223 -12.54 3.00 0.87
N SER A 224 -12.76 3.65 -0.28
CA SER A 224 -11.64 4.13 -1.11
C SER A 224 -10.82 5.22 -0.40
N LEU A 225 -11.49 6.16 0.28
CA LEU A 225 -10.82 7.20 1.06
C LEU A 225 -10.14 6.63 2.30
N ASN A 226 -10.82 5.74 3.00
CA ASN A 226 -10.28 5.08 4.19
C ASN A 226 -9.08 4.17 3.87
N ALA A 227 -9.12 3.42 2.77
CA ALA A 227 -7.99 2.64 2.29
C ALA A 227 -6.80 3.52 1.90
N ARG A 228 -7.05 4.65 1.24
CA ARG A 228 -6.01 5.62 0.90
C ARG A 228 -5.34 6.15 2.17
N ALA A 229 -6.11 6.57 3.16
CA ALA A 229 -5.57 7.04 4.43
C ALA A 229 -4.71 5.99 5.13
N ALA A 230 -5.15 4.72 5.16
CA ALA A 230 -4.37 3.63 5.73
C ALA A 230 -3.06 3.35 4.95
N VAL A 231 -3.07 3.47 3.62
CA VAL A 231 -1.84 3.38 2.83
C VAL A 231 -0.92 4.57 3.12
N ASP A 232 -1.44 5.80 3.09
CA ASP A 232 -0.65 7.01 3.37
C ASP A 232 -0.01 6.95 4.78
N GLU A 233 -0.72 6.41 5.78
CA GLU A 233 -0.19 6.13 7.11
C GLU A 233 1.00 5.16 7.07
N GLN A 234 0.88 4.03 6.37
CA GLN A 234 1.99 3.09 6.23
C GLN A 234 3.19 3.71 5.50
N MET A 235 2.94 4.54 4.48
CA MET A 235 4.00 5.23 3.75
C MET A 235 4.72 6.25 4.63
N ASN A 236 4.01 6.91 5.55
CA ASN A 236 4.60 7.89 6.46
C ASN A 236 5.60 7.30 7.45
N HIS A 237 5.53 5.99 7.76
CA HIS A 237 6.51 5.34 8.63
C HIS A 237 7.94 5.35 8.05
N LEU A 238 8.10 5.53 6.75
CA LEU A 238 9.39 5.76 6.11
C LEU A 238 9.38 7.14 5.46
N ARG A 239 10.17 8.08 5.98
CA ARG A 239 10.12 9.47 5.48
C ARG A 239 11.42 10.22 5.66
N ILE A 240 11.57 11.28 4.87
CA ILE A 240 12.62 12.28 5.03
C ILE A 240 12.00 13.51 5.69
N ASN A 241 12.65 14.06 6.71
CA ASN A 241 12.18 15.31 7.30
C ASN A 241 12.41 16.48 6.36
N ALA A 242 11.33 17.17 5.99
CA ALA A 242 11.43 18.43 5.25
C ALA A 242 12.21 19.45 6.09
N SER A 243 13.20 20.11 5.49
CA SER A 243 14.05 21.09 6.15
C SER A 243 14.35 22.26 5.22
N ARG A 244 14.59 23.42 5.84
CA ARG A 244 15.03 24.64 5.15
C ARG A 244 16.47 24.92 5.53
N TYR A 245 17.33 25.13 4.55
CA TYR A 245 18.76 25.35 4.77
C TYR A 245 19.19 26.71 4.23
N GLN A 246 19.98 27.41 5.04
CA GLN A 246 20.74 28.59 4.62
C GLN A 246 22.18 28.15 4.34
N VAL A 247 22.67 28.41 3.14
CA VAL A 247 24.02 28.03 2.71
C VAL A 247 24.82 29.29 2.41
N THR A 248 25.83 29.56 3.26
CA THR A 248 26.66 30.77 3.18
C THR A 248 28.05 30.51 2.62
N THR A 249 28.45 29.25 2.48
CA THR A 249 29.76 28.84 1.94
C THR A 249 29.63 28.07 0.63
N GLU A 250 30.68 28.05 -0.18
CA GLU A 250 30.71 27.28 -1.44
C GLU A 250 30.50 25.78 -1.23
N ARG A 251 30.96 25.23 -0.10
CA ARG A 251 30.81 23.83 0.29
C ARG A 251 30.33 23.73 1.73
N SER A 252 29.21 23.05 1.95
CA SER A 252 28.59 22.87 3.26
C SER A 252 28.16 21.42 3.47
N LYS A 253 28.16 20.97 4.73
CA LYS A 253 27.53 19.73 5.16
C LYS A 253 26.24 20.07 5.90
N LEU A 254 25.11 19.63 5.38
CA LEU A 254 23.80 19.93 5.95
C LEU A 254 23.19 18.65 6.54
N PRO A 255 22.57 18.69 7.73
CA PRO A 255 22.02 17.50 8.35
C PRO A 255 20.70 17.10 7.68
N LEU A 256 20.62 15.91 7.10
CA LEU A 256 19.38 15.34 6.54
C LEU A 256 18.89 14.20 7.44
N THR A 257 17.70 14.33 8.03
CA THR A 257 17.13 13.27 8.87
C THR A 257 16.20 12.37 8.06
N VAL A 258 16.46 11.06 8.11
CA VAL A 258 15.64 9.99 7.53
C VAL A 258 15.07 9.16 8.66
N ILE A 259 13.77 8.91 8.64
CA ILE A 259 13.03 8.23 9.70
C ILE A 259 12.56 6.88 9.19
N ASN A 260 12.82 5.83 9.98
CA ASN A 260 12.27 4.50 9.83
C ASN A 260 11.50 4.12 11.10
N GLU A 261 10.18 4.07 11.03
CA GLU A 261 9.29 3.62 12.11
C GLU A 261 8.87 2.16 11.96
N PHE A 262 9.47 1.42 11.03
CA PHE A 262 9.24 -0.02 10.93
C PHE A 262 10.10 -0.78 11.95
N PRO A 263 9.62 -1.95 12.43
CA PRO A 263 10.34 -2.79 13.38
C PRO A 263 11.48 -3.62 12.75
N ILE A 264 11.88 -3.30 11.51
CA ILE A 264 12.95 -3.98 10.78
C ILE A 264 13.97 -2.98 10.23
N GLU A 265 15.19 -3.44 10.00
CA GLU A 265 16.19 -2.68 9.26
C GLU A 265 15.80 -2.60 7.78
N ILE A 266 15.95 -1.42 7.18
CA ILE A 266 15.65 -1.18 5.76
C ILE A 266 16.91 -0.60 5.09
N SER A 267 17.31 -1.18 3.96
CA SER A 267 18.38 -0.63 3.12
C SER A 267 17.77 0.12 1.93
N VAL A 268 18.13 1.39 1.76
CA VAL A 268 17.56 2.29 0.74
C VAL A 268 18.60 3.15 0.05
N ASN A 269 18.26 3.64 -1.13
CA ASN A 269 18.98 4.70 -1.82
C ASN A 269 18.22 6.03 -1.63
N ILE A 270 18.94 7.13 -1.46
CA ILE A 270 18.34 8.47 -1.35
C ILE A 270 18.83 9.29 -2.54
N ASP A 271 17.93 9.49 -3.48
CA ASP A 271 18.17 10.21 -4.71
C ASP A 271 17.82 11.68 -4.54
N MET A 272 18.78 12.55 -4.87
CA MET A 272 18.69 14.00 -4.67
C MET A 272 18.71 14.70 -6.02
N SER A 273 17.64 15.43 -6.33
CA SER A 273 17.49 16.16 -7.60
C SER A 273 17.27 17.64 -7.36
N ALA A 274 18.21 18.47 -7.77
CA ALA A 274 18.06 19.93 -7.70
C ALA A 274 17.22 20.45 -8.87
N GLN A 275 16.33 21.41 -8.59
CA GLN A 275 15.49 22.04 -9.62
C GLN A 275 16.30 22.85 -10.64
N ASN A 276 17.52 23.28 -10.29
CA ASN A 276 18.39 24.05 -11.16
C ASN A 276 19.87 23.77 -10.83
N SER A 277 20.77 24.29 -11.67
CA SER A 277 22.22 24.11 -11.55
C SER A 277 22.89 25.00 -10.50
N ARG A 278 22.14 25.78 -9.71
CA ARG A 278 22.72 26.66 -8.67
C ARG A 278 23.37 25.88 -7.54
N ILE A 279 22.93 24.64 -7.33
CA ILE A 279 23.45 23.75 -6.30
C ILE A 279 23.73 22.39 -6.93
N SER A 280 24.90 21.85 -6.61
CA SER A 280 25.27 20.46 -6.86
C SER A 280 25.18 19.69 -5.54
N ILE A 281 24.55 18.52 -5.58
CA ILE A 281 24.23 17.73 -4.41
C ILE A 281 24.46 16.25 -4.69
N GLU A 282 25.04 15.53 -3.74
CA GLU A 282 25.30 14.10 -3.86
C GLU A 282 24.11 13.28 -3.37
N SER A 283 23.82 12.18 -4.06
CA SER A 283 22.84 11.17 -3.63
C SER A 283 23.52 10.13 -2.73
N PHE A 284 22.74 9.48 -1.86
CA PHE A 284 23.24 8.42 -0.97
C PHE A 284 22.85 7.05 -1.52
N LYS A 285 23.80 6.10 -1.44
CA LYS A 285 23.57 4.72 -1.85
C LYS A 285 23.69 3.81 -0.64
N GLU A 286 22.86 2.76 -0.61
CA GLU A 286 22.91 1.68 0.39
C GLU A 286 22.89 2.21 1.84
N VAL A 287 22.00 3.17 2.11
CA VAL A 287 21.77 3.69 3.45
C VAL A 287 21.01 2.64 4.26
N LYS A 288 21.64 2.15 5.33
CA LYS A 288 21.00 1.26 6.30
C LYS A 288 20.25 2.09 7.34
N LEU A 289 18.95 1.85 7.44
CA LEU A 289 18.07 2.50 8.40
C LEU A 289 17.67 1.48 9.47
N PRO A 290 18.22 1.57 10.70
CA PRO A 290 17.87 0.67 11.79
C PRO A 290 16.36 0.70 12.11
N PRO A 291 15.82 -0.34 12.74
CA PRO A 291 14.42 -0.38 13.15
C PRO A 291 14.09 0.75 14.13
N ASN A 292 12.90 1.36 13.99
CA ASN A 292 12.39 2.41 14.88
C ASN A 292 13.40 3.54 15.15
N SER A 293 14.09 4.02 14.12
CA SER A 293 15.22 4.94 14.25
C SER A 293 15.06 6.22 13.44
N LYS A 294 15.84 7.24 13.84
CA LYS A 294 16.07 8.47 13.08
C LYS A 294 17.55 8.53 12.72
N THR A 295 17.86 8.42 11.44
CA THR A 295 19.23 8.42 10.92
C THR A 295 19.55 9.79 10.34
N GLN A 296 20.64 10.41 10.81
CA GLN A 296 21.12 11.69 10.29
C GLN A 296 22.24 11.44 9.26
N LEU A 297 22.07 12.02 8.07
CA LEU A 297 23.01 11.95 6.97
C LEU A 297 23.62 13.32 6.70
N ASP A 298 24.92 13.35 6.43
CA ASP A 298 25.65 14.58 6.10
C ASP A 298 25.51 14.88 4.60
N LEU A 299 24.59 15.77 4.27
CA LEU A 299 24.35 16.22 2.90
C LEU A 299 25.45 17.17 2.44
N LYS A 300 26.29 16.70 1.52
CA LYS A 300 27.33 17.53 0.90
C LYS A 300 26.71 18.39 -0.20
N VAL A 301 26.73 19.69 0.04
CA VAL A 301 26.17 20.69 -0.86
C VAL A 301 27.28 21.57 -1.40
N ALA A 302 27.32 21.73 -2.72
CA ALA A 302 28.23 22.63 -3.39
C ALA A 302 27.44 23.72 -4.14
N VAL A 303 27.62 24.97 -3.72
CA VAL A 303 26.96 26.12 -4.34
C VAL A 303 27.73 26.53 -5.60
N ARG A 304 26.98 26.85 -6.66
CA ARG A 304 27.49 27.34 -7.95
C ARG A 304 27.02 28.78 -8.23
N ALA A 305 25.85 29.16 -7.73
CA ALA A 305 25.34 30.52 -7.86
C ALA A 305 24.41 30.87 -6.68
N PRO A 306 24.34 32.14 -6.26
CA PRO A 306 23.43 32.58 -5.22
C PRO A 306 21.96 32.48 -5.66
N GLY A 307 21.05 32.44 -4.68
CA GLY A 307 19.60 32.40 -4.86
C GLY A 307 18.94 31.19 -4.20
N GLN A 308 17.61 31.18 -4.26
CA GLN A 308 16.78 30.09 -3.74
C GLN A 308 16.68 28.94 -4.75
N THR A 309 16.68 27.71 -4.26
CA THR A 309 16.43 26.50 -5.07
C THR A 309 15.71 25.43 -4.25
N LEU A 310 14.99 24.54 -4.94
CA LEU A 310 14.40 23.35 -4.35
C LEU A 310 15.24 22.14 -4.73
N VAL A 311 15.46 21.26 -3.76
CA VAL A 311 16.05 19.94 -3.98
C VAL A 311 15.00 18.90 -3.59
N PHE A 312 14.63 18.03 -4.52
CA PHE A 312 13.74 16.92 -4.25
C PHE A 312 14.56 15.72 -3.77
N ALA A 313 14.25 15.25 -2.56
CA ALA A 313 14.83 14.05 -1.98
C ALA A 313 13.82 12.90 -2.09
N SER A 314 14.19 11.80 -2.75
CA SER A 314 13.32 10.62 -2.90
C SER A 314 14.02 9.38 -2.33
N ILE A 315 13.27 8.55 -1.61
CA ILE A 315 13.77 7.26 -1.13
C ILE A 315 13.45 6.21 -2.19
N LYS A 316 14.46 5.48 -2.63
CA LYS A 316 14.36 4.42 -3.65
C LYS A 316 14.89 3.10 -3.11
N ASP A 317 14.39 1.99 -3.64
CA ASP A 317 14.98 0.68 -3.40
C ASP A 317 16.29 0.48 -4.19
N ASP A 318 16.87 -0.70 -4.08
CA ASP A 318 18.06 -1.16 -4.81
C ASP A 318 17.85 -1.21 -6.35
N ARG A 319 16.60 -1.37 -6.79
CA ARG A 319 16.18 -1.37 -8.20
C ARG A 319 15.86 0.03 -8.73
N GLY A 320 15.94 1.07 -7.89
CA GLY A 320 15.65 2.45 -8.26
C GLY A 320 14.16 2.80 -8.28
N ILE A 321 13.29 1.96 -7.70
CA ILE A 321 11.85 2.22 -7.56
C ILE A 321 11.64 3.16 -6.38
N GLU A 322 10.92 4.25 -6.60
CA GLU A 322 10.54 5.20 -5.54
C GLU A 322 9.62 4.52 -4.52
N LEU A 323 10.07 4.47 -3.26
CA LEU A 323 9.38 3.83 -2.15
C LEU A 323 8.37 4.74 -1.50
N VAL A 324 8.66 6.05 -1.41
CA VAL A 324 7.79 7.06 -0.80
C VAL A 324 7.85 8.37 -1.57
N PRO A 325 6.81 9.23 -1.50
CA PRO A 325 6.79 10.48 -2.25
C PRO A 325 8.01 11.36 -1.96
N ALA A 326 8.57 11.94 -3.02
CA ALA A 326 9.67 12.88 -2.91
C ALA A 326 9.36 14.09 -1.99
N VAL A 327 10.33 14.44 -1.15
CA VAL A 327 10.24 15.56 -0.19
C VAL A 327 11.03 16.75 -0.71
N PRO A 328 10.42 17.95 -0.81
CA PRO A 328 11.14 19.16 -1.21
C PRO A 328 11.95 19.73 -0.04
N LEU A 329 13.24 19.94 -0.28
CA LEU A 329 14.17 20.64 0.60
C LEU A 329 14.41 22.05 0.06
N GLN A 330 14.20 23.07 0.89
CA GLN A 330 14.38 24.46 0.49
C GLN A 330 15.80 24.90 0.82
N LEU A 331 16.58 25.27 -0.19
CA LEU A 331 17.95 25.75 -0.01
C LEU A 331 18.04 27.21 -0.47
N ASN A 332 18.56 28.07 0.39
CA ASN A 332 18.85 29.46 0.07
C ASN A 332 20.35 29.70 0.13
N ALA A 333 20.97 29.97 -1.02
CA ALA A 333 22.39 30.19 -1.14
C ALA A 333 22.70 31.70 -1.21
N THR A 334 23.50 32.20 -0.28
CA THR A 334 23.95 33.61 -0.24
C THR A 334 25.45 33.74 -0.39
N VAL A 335 26.10 32.73 -0.97
CA VAL A 335 27.55 32.71 -1.15
C VAL A 335 27.98 33.86 -2.06
N ILE A 336 28.86 34.73 -1.54
CA ILE A 336 29.51 35.79 -2.28
C ILE A 336 30.81 35.22 -2.84
N ASP A 337 31.06 35.35 -4.15
CA ASP A 337 32.29 34.91 -4.79
C ASP A 337 33.50 35.60 -4.12
N PRO A 338 34.46 34.86 -3.53
CA PRO A 338 35.63 35.46 -2.90
C PRO A 338 36.43 36.37 -3.83
N LYS A 339 36.41 36.10 -5.15
CA LYS A 339 37.07 36.95 -6.15
C LYS A 339 36.40 38.32 -6.22
N LEU A 340 35.07 38.39 -6.14
CA LEU A 340 34.33 39.65 -6.16
C LEU A 340 34.69 40.51 -4.94
N THR A 341 34.88 39.90 -3.78
CA THR A 341 35.37 40.59 -2.58
C THR A 341 36.75 41.18 -2.81
N TRP A 342 37.70 40.42 -3.38
CA TRP A 342 39.02 40.96 -3.73
C TRP A 342 38.97 42.09 -4.77
N PHE A 343 38.14 41.97 -5.81
CA PHE A 343 37.98 43.03 -6.81
C PHE A 343 37.38 44.31 -6.21
N THR A 344 36.34 44.18 -5.39
CA THR A 344 35.68 45.33 -4.76
C THR A 344 36.57 46.00 -3.72
N THR A 345 37.27 45.24 -2.88
CA THR A 345 38.26 45.78 -1.93
C THR A 345 39.44 46.42 -2.66
N GLY A 346 39.97 45.77 -3.71
CA GLY A 346 41.05 46.32 -4.52
C GLY A 346 40.66 47.63 -5.22
N ALA A 347 39.46 47.68 -5.82
CA ALA A 347 38.92 48.89 -6.41
C ALA A 347 38.71 50.01 -5.38
N ALA A 348 38.21 49.69 -4.19
CA ALA A 348 38.04 50.66 -3.11
C ALA A 348 39.38 51.24 -2.64
N ILE A 349 40.42 50.42 -2.51
CA ILE A 349 41.78 50.87 -2.17
C ILE A 349 42.33 51.77 -3.27
N LEU A 350 42.18 51.41 -4.55
CA LEU A 350 42.61 52.23 -5.68
C LEU A 350 41.89 53.58 -5.72
N LEU A 351 40.58 53.61 -5.45
CA LEU A 351 39.81 54.85 -5.35
C LEU A 351 40.29 55.74 -4.20
N LEU A 352 40.60 55.15 -3.04
CA LEU A 352 41.13 55.88 -1.89
C LEU A 352 42.52 56.47 -2.19
N LEU A 353 43.40 55.70 -2.83
CA LEU A 353 44.71 56.18 -3.29
C LEU A 353 44.57 57.30 -4.33
N ALA A 354 43.65 57.17 -5.28
CA ALA A 354 43.36 58.21 -6.27
C ALA A 354 42.84 59.49 -5.61
N ALA A 355 41.97 59.38 -4.60
CA ALA A 355 41.47 60.52 -3.84
C ALA A 355 42.59 61.24 -3.06
N ILE A 356 43.49 60.49 -2.42
CA ILE A 356 44.68 61.03 -1.73
C ILE A 356 45.58 61.75 -2.74
N ALA A 357 45.89 61.12 -3.88
CA ALA A 357 46.72 61.71 -4.92
C ALA A 357 46.10 62.99 -5.50
N GLN A 358 44.78 63.01 -5.73
CA GLN A 358 44.05 64.19 -6.16
C GLN A 358 44.09 65.31 -5.11
N SER A 359 43.97 64.98 -3.82
CA SER A 359 44.07 65.94 -2.71
C SER A 359 45.46 66.58 -2.63
N VAL A 360 46.52 65.77 -2.70
CA VAL A 360 47.91 66.27 -2.72
C VAL A 360 48.18 67.15 -3.96
N ARG A 361 47.69 66.74 -5.13
CA ARG A 361 47.82 67.52 -6.38
C ARG A 361 47.06 68.84 -6.29
N ARG A 362 45.90 68.88 -5.62
CA ARG A 362 45.13 70.10 -5.36
C ARG A 362 45.85 71.02 -4.35
N ALA A 363 46.43 70.48 -3.28
CA ALA A 363 47.22 71.23 -2.31
C ALA A 363 48.51 71.83 -2.92
N ARG A 364 49.20 71.10 -3.81
CA ARG A 364 50.37 71.62 -4.52
C ARG A 364 50.02 72.73 -5.53
N ARG A 365 48.85 72.70 -6.16
CA ARG A 365 48.38 73.78 -7.06
C ARG A 365 47.91 75.03 -6.30
N GLY A 366 47.50 74.91 -5.05
CA GLY A 366 47.20 76.05 -4.17
C GLY A 366 48.44 76.85 -3.77
N ARG A 367 49.61 76.21 -3.68
CA ARG A 367 50.89 76.86 -3.32
C ARG A 367 51.59 77.63 -4.44
N HIS A 368 51.10 77.58 -5.68
CA HIS A 368 51.68 78.32 -6.81
C HIS A 368 50.94 79.64 -7.13
N ARG A 369 50.10 80.14 -6.21
CA ARG A 369 49.42 81.44 -6.32
C ARG A 369 49.88 82.49 -5.30
N GLU A 370 50.93 82.20 -4.54
CA GLU A 370 51.63 83.19 -3.69
C GLU A 370 53.14 83.14 -4.01
N ILE A 371 53.52 83.73 -5.15
CA ILE A 371 54.79 84.44 -5.35
C ILE A 371 54.48 85.63 -6.23
#